data_AF-A0AAN8GBJ4-F1
#
_entry.id   AF-A0AAN8GBJ4-F1
#
_cell.length_a   1.000
_cell.length_b   1.000
_cell.length_c   1.000
_cell.angle_alpha   90.00
_cell.angle_beta   90.00
_cell.angle_gamma   90.00
#
_symmetry.space_group_name_H-M   'P 1'
#
loop_
_entity.id
_entity.type
_entity.pdbx_description
1 polymer ?
#
loop_
_entity_poly.entity_id
_entity_poly.type
_entity_poly.pdbx_seq_one_letter_code
_entity_poly.pdbx_strand_id
1 'polypeptide(L)' 'MRHLIIDERGVKALIRKLKPDKASGPDKLPNRVLQQCSEELAPGLTHIYISTRNHYPQKKCRKTGDRRTLPPYSRRAVDN' A
#
# COMPACT_ATOMS: atom_id res chain seq x y z
N MET A 1 20.98 -0.70 -8.51
CA MET A 1 19.54 -0.66 -8.17
C MET A 1 18.99 -2.07 -8.27
N ARG A 2 18.27 -2.58 -7.28
CA ARG A 2 17.69 -3.94 -7.35
C ARG A 2 16.42 -3.89 -8.19
N HIS A 3 16.32 -4.74 -9.21
CA HIS A 3 15.12 -4.89 -10.02
C HIS A 3 14.09 -5.70 -9.24
N LEU A 4 13.13 -5.04 -8.62
CA LEU A 4 12.05 -5.70 -7.86
C LEU A 4 10.98 -6.18 -8.86
N ILE A 5 10.78 -7.48 -8.95
CA ILE A 5 9.69 -8.09 -9.72
C ILE A 5 8.53 -8.30 -8.74
N ILE A 6 7.38 -7.70 -9.04
CA ILE A 6 6.14 -7.87 -8.28
C ILE A 6 5.25 -8.83 -9.07
N ASP A 7 4.90 -9.95 -8.45
CA ASP A 7 4.02 -10.98 -9.00
C ASP A 7 2.85 -11.27 -8.05
N GLU A 8 1.77 -11.83 -8.59
CA GLU A 8 0.56 -12.14 -7.82
C GLU A 8 0.84 -13.14 -6.69
N ARG A 9 1.74 -14.11 -6.92
CA ARG A 9 2.11 -15.12 -5.93
C ARG A 9 2.83 -14.48 -4.74
N GLY A 10 3.75 -13.57 -5.00
CA GLY A 10 4.43 -12.78 -3.98
C GLY A 10 3.47 -11.91 -3.19
N VAL A 11 2.56 -11.21 -3.88
CA VAL A 11 1.53 -10.38 -3.24
C VAL A 11 0.61 -11.22 -2.36
N LYS A 12 0.09 -12.35 -2.86
CA LYS A 12 -0.70 -13.31 -2.09
C LYS A 12 0.04 -13.79 -0.84
N ALA A 13 1.31 -14.17 -0.99
CA ALA A 13 2.14 -14.62 0.13
C ALA A 13 2.35 -13.53 1.19
N LEU A 14 2.49 -12.26 0.78
CA LEU A 14 2.60 -11.12 1.69
C LEU A 14 1.30 -10.88 2.45
N ILE A 15 0.15 -10.93 1.77
CA ILE A 15 -1.17 -10.77 2.42
C ILE A 15 -1.41 -11.89 3.44
N ARG A 16 -1.06 -13.14 3.11
CA ARG A 16 -1.19 -14.28 4.03
C ARG A 16 -0.28 -14.16 5.27
N LYS A 17 0.84 -13.47 5.15
CA LYS A 17 1.80 -13.24 6.25
C LYS A 17 1.44 -12.04 7.14
N LEU A 18 0.35 -11.32 6.85
CA LEU A 18 -0.12 -10.25 7.73
C LEU A 18 -0.38 -10.79 9.13
N LYS A 19 -0.06 -9.99 10.15
CA LYS A 19 -0.29 -10.37 11.55
C LYS A 19 -1.75 -10.08 11.93
N PRO A 20 -2.55 -11.08 12.33
CA PRO A 20 -3.99 -10.90 12.57
C PRO A 20 -4.30 -10.05 13.81
N ASP A 21 -3.35 -9.96 14.74
CA ASP A 21 -3.42 -9.22 16.01
C ASP A 21 -3.06 -7.72 15.88
N LYS A 22 -2.76 -7.25 14.67
CA LYS A 22 -2.48 -5.83 14.42
C LYS A 22 -3.76 -5.03 14.23
N ALA A 23 -3.72 -3.78 14.70
CA ALA A 23 -4.82 -2.84 14.57
C ALA A 23 -5.21 -2.65 13.10
N SER A 24 -6.52 -2.63 12.85
CA SER A 24 -7.09 -2.30 11.55
C SER A 24 -6.74 -0.87 11.13
N GLY A 25 -6.71 -0.63 9.83
CA GLY A 25 -6.58 0.71 9.28
C GLY A 25 -7.83 1.57 9.51
N PRO A 26 -7.85 2.80 8.95
CA PRO A 26 -9.02 3.69 9.00
C PRO A 26 -10.26 3.12 8.28
N ASP A 27 -10.06 2.13 7.41
CA ASP A 27 -11.10 1.34 6.75
C ASP A 27 -11.79 0.34 7.70
N LYS A 28 -11.26 0.15 8.91
CA LYS A 28 -11.73 -0.79 9.94
C LYS A 28 -11.72 -2.25 9.49
N LEU A 29 -11.02 -2.59 8.41
CA LEU A 29 -10.91 -3.97 7.93
C LEU A 29 -9.85 -4.73 8.74
N PRO A 30 -10.21 -5.84 9.42
CA PRO A 30 -9.24 -6.62 10.17
C PRO A 30 -8.34 -7.44 9.23
N ASN A 31 -7.08 -7.62 9.62
CA ASN A 31 -6.09 -8.36 8.82
C ASN A 31 -6.50 -9.81 8.51
N ARG A 32 -7.30 -10.43 9.38
CA ARG A 32 -7.84 -11.78 9.15
C ARG A 32 -8.72 -11.85 7.90
N VAL A 33 -9.52 -10.82 7.64
CA VAL A 33 -10.36 -10.74 6.43
C VAL A 33 -9.47 -10.63 5.20
N LEU A 34 -8.42 -9.79 5.25
CA LEU A 34 -7.46 -9.66 4.15
C LEU A 34 -6.76 -10.99 3.84
N GLN A 35 -6.38 -11.77 4.86
CA GLN A 35 -5.81 -13.11 4.67
C GLN A 35 -6.79 -14.06 3.97
N GLN A 36 -8.06 -14.06 4.39
CA GLN A 36 -9.10 -14.90 3.82
C GLN A 36 -9.34 -14.55 2.34
N CYS A 37 -9.39 -13.27 2.00
CA CYS A 37 -9.57 -12.78 0.64
C CYS A 37 -8.26 -12.69 -0.18
N SER A 38 -7.19 -13.36 0.26
CA SER A 38 -5.86 -13.21 -0.35
C SER A 38 -5.80 -13.70 -1.81
N GLU A 39 -6.70 -14.60 -2.20
CA GLU A 39 -6.77 -15.14 -3.57
C GLU A 39 -7.41 -14.14 -4.53
N GLU A 40 -8.47 -13.48 -4.09
CA GLU A 40 -9.23 -12.50 -4.85
C GLU A 40 -8.51 -11.15 -4.91
N LEU A 41 -7.82 -10.76 -3.83
CA LEU A 41 -7.14 -9.47 -3.73
C LEU A 41 -5.82 -9.42 -4.52
N ALA A 42 -5.08 -10.53 -4.59
CA ALA A 42 -3.73 -10.51 -5.14
C ALA A 42 -3.63 -10.05 -6.62
N PRO A 43 -4.50 -10.50 -7.55
CA PRO A 43 -4.48 -10.03 -8.94
C PRO A 43 -4.76 -8.52 -9.04
N GLY A 44 -5.80 -8.06 -8.34
CA GLY A 44 -6.21 -6.65 -8.36
C GLY A 44 -5.13 -5.73 -7.81
N LEU A 45 -4.52 -6.08 -6.67
CA LEU A 45 -3.46 -5.29 -6.06
C LEU A 45 -2.17 -5.27 -6.90
N THR A 46 -1.83 -6.39 -7.55
CA THR A 46 -0.70 -6.48 -8.47
C THR A 46 -0.90 -5.53 -9.65
N HIS A 47 -2.09 -5.57 -10.27
CA HIS A 47 -2.44 -4.69 -11.38
C HIS A 47 -2.45 -3.21 -10.99
N ILE A 48 -3.00 -2.86 -9.82
CA ILE A 48 -2.98 -1.49 -9.30
C ILE A 48 -1.53 -1.00 -9.12
N TYR A 49 -0.66 -1.83 -8.54
CA TYR A 49 0.74 -1.43 -8.34
C TYR A 49 1.46 -1.20 -9.66
N ILE A 50 1.35 -2.12 -10.62
CA ILE A 50 2.01 -2.00 -11.94
C ILE A 50 1.48 -0.79 -12.70
N SER A 51 0.16 -0.60 -12.72
CA SER A 51 -0.47 0.53 -13.43
C SER A 51 -0.07 1.87 -12.81
N THR A 52 -0.15 2.01 -11.49
CA THR A 52 0.22 3.25 -10.78
C THR A 52 1.71 3.56 -10.89
N ARG A 53 2.59 2.56 -10.80
CA ARG A 53 4.04 2.72 -10.98
C ARG A 53 4.40 3.29 -12.35
N ASN A 54 3.70 2.85 -13.39
CA ASN A 54 3.94 3.32 -14.76
C ASN A 54 3.38 4.74 -14.98
N HIS A 55 2.28 5.11 -14.32
CA HIS A 55 1.66 6.44 -14.44
C HIS A 55 2.32 7.51 -13.57
N TYR A 56 2.80 7.14 -12.38
CA TYR A 56 3.54 8.02 -11.47
C TYR A 56 4.95 7.47 -11.27
N PRO A 57 5.93 7.90 -12.08
CA PRO A 57 7.31 7.53 -11.84
C PRO A 57 7.70 7.99 -10.44
N GLN A 58 8.19 7.05 -9.64
CA GLN A 58 8.59 7.24 -8.24
C GLN A 58 9.42 8.52 -8.11
N LYS A 59 8.82 9.59 -7.57
CA LYS A 59 9.57 10.78 -7.19
C LYS A 59 10.45 10.37 -6.01
N LYS A 60 11.77 10.61 -6.10
CA LYS A 60 12.74 10.32 -5.02
C LYS A 60 12.11 10.73 -3.68
N CYS A 61 12.03 9.81 -2.72
CA CYS A 61 11.54 10.09 -1.37
C CYS A 61 12.23 11.37 -0.88
N ARG A 62 11.46 12.45 -0.72
CA ARG A 62 11.99 13.69 -0.17
C ARG A 62 12.32 13.39 1.27
N LYS A 63 13.60 13.46 1.62
CA LYS A 63 14.04 13.40 3.02
C LYS A 63 13.16 14.36 3.80
N THR A 64 12.53 13.83 4.84
CA THR A 64 11.58 14.51 5.71
C THR A 64 12.13 15.90 6.07
N GLY A 65 11.47 16.96 5.59
CA GLY A 65 11.96 18.32 5.79
C GLY A 65 11.10 19.45 5.21
N ASP A 66 10.46 19.30 4.05
CA ASP A 66 9.72 20.43 3.44
C ASP A 66 8.21 20.16 3.31
N ARG A 67 7.45 20.72 4.27
CA ARG A 67 5.97 20.66 4.35
C ARG A 67 5.26 21.29 3.15
N ARG A 68 5.95 22.04 2.29
CA ARG A 68 5.31 22.82 1.20
C ARG A 68 4.90 21.99 -0.02
N THR A 69 5.15 20.68 -0.03
CA THR A 69 4.89 19.82 -1.21
C THR A 69 3.90 18.69 -1.02
N LEU A 70 3.18 18.69 0.11
CA LEU A 70 2.05 17.80 0.28
C LEU A 70 0.84 18.30 -0.53
N PRO A 71 0.13 17.39 -1.24
CA PRO A 71 -1.13 17.73 -1.88
C PRO A 71 -2.15 18.19 -0.83
N PRO A 72 -3.08 19.09 -1.19
CA PRO A 72 -3.92 19.81 -0.22
C PRO A 72 -4.79 18.89 0.66
N TYR A 73 -5.13 17.69 0.19
CA TYR A 73 -5.97 16.73 0.93
C TYR A 73 -5.28 16.10 2.15
N SER A 74 -3.95 16.14 2.25
CA SER A 74 -3.20 15.54 3.37
C SER A 74 -2.95 16.52 4.52
N ARG A 75 -3.40 17.78 4.43
CA ARG A 75 -3.17 18.80 5.48
C ARG A 75 -4.23 18.77 6.60
N ARG A 76 -5.40 18.17 6.38
CA ARG A 76 -6.56 18.27 7.27
C ARG A 76 -6.64 17.20 8.37
N ALA A 77 -5.64 16.34 8.51
CA ALA A 77 -5.71 15.19 9.41
C ALA A 77 -5.12 15.43 10.82
N VAL A 78 -4.82 16.68 11.21
CA VAL A 78 -4.16 16.99 12.49
C VAL A 78 -4.82 18.15 13.25
N ASP A 79 -6.10 18.40 13.00
CA ASP A 79 -6.90 19.33 13.81
C ASP A 79 -8.03 18.53 14.49
N ASN A 80 -7.68 17.78 15.55
CA ASN A 80 -8.54 17.35 16.65
C ASN A 80 -7.67 16.85 17.80
#